data_AF-V6LXF1-F1
#
_entry.id   AF-V6LXF1-F1
#
_cell.length_a   1.000
_cell.length_b   1.000
_cell.length_c   1.000
_cell.angle_alpha   90.00
_cell.angle_beta   90.00
_cell.angle_gamma   90.00
#
_symmetry.space_group_name_H-M   'P 1'
#
loop_
_entity.id
_entity.type
_entity.pdbx_description
1 polymer ?
#
loop_
_entity_poly.entity_id
_entity_poly.type
_entity_poly.pdbx_seq_one_letter_code
_entity_poly.pdbx_strand_id
1 'polypeptide(L)'
;MQQRYDALEDRTFADVLPSTPVATHAWNAENASRNRQINVTPSLSTVVEPYMNANEIRLGGTFQIASQAPLPVEFFRFFALVRDREIASIVQLCEVEAGKCDAYLPAAAAVLSENGRNLTVETTEKTVKNDLTVTKLLVDGAPVTHYALASFPDLKTPENDFSFLQILRETANQRILVHCSAGVGRTGVFIVCRAKMSQKGAETDQIILDLRRQRSVFMVQTLEQYGYCCRFRGECEEEVEGLDAGGIDGI
;
A
#
# COMPACT_ATOMS: atom_id res chain seq x y z
N MET A 1 -14.59 -18.16 10.41
CA MET A 1 -13.84 -16.92 10.08
C MET A 1 -13.43 -16.15 11.33
N GLN A 2 -14.37 -15.70 12.17
CA GLN A 2 -14.07 -14.96 13.42
C GLN A 2 -13.00 -15.64 14.29
N GLN A 3 -13.20 -16.91 14.69
CA GLN A 3 -12.25 -17.65 15.52
C GLN A 3 -10.82 -17.70 14.94
N ARG A 4 -10.69 -17.79 13.61
CA ARG A 4 -9.37 -17.81 12.94
C ARG A 4 -8.73 -16.42 12.96
N TYR A 5 -9.53 -15.37 12.84
CA TYR A 5 -9.06 -13.98 12.98
C TYR A 5 -8.65 -13.67 14.42
N ASP A 6 -9.43 -14.10 15.41
CA ASP A 6 -9.08 -13.93 16.83
C ASP A 6 -7.77 -14.64 17.17
N ALA A 7 -7.57 -15.86 16.67
CA ALA A 7 -6.31 -16.59 16.82
C ALA A 7 -5.13 -15.88 16.14
N LEU A 8 -5.36 -15.20 15.00
CA LEU A 8 -4.35 -14.39 14.31
C LEU A 8 -3.98 -13.14 15.12
N GLU A 9 -4.97 -12.49 15.74
CA GLU A 9 -4.75 -11.40 16.69
C GLU A 9 -3.91 -11.87 17.87
N ASP A 10 -4.31 -12.94 18.56
CA ASP A 10 -3.58 -13.49 19.71
C ASP A 10 -2.11 -13.78 19.38
N ARG A 11 -1.86 -14.40 18.22
CA ARG A 11 -0.50 -14.65 17.71
C ARG A 11 0.25 -13.37 17.41
N THR A 12 -0.42 -12.34 16.90
CA THR A 12 0.20 -11.03 16.67
C THR A 12 0.68 -10.42 17.99
N PHE A 13 -0.16 -10.44 19.03
CA PHE A 13 0.21 -9.93 20.35
C PHE A 13 1.34 -10.73 20.99
N ALA A 14 1.35 -12.06 20.83
CA ALA A 14 2.39 -12.93 21.37
C ALA A 14 3.72 -12.82 20.61
N ASP A 15 3.70 -12.78 19.28
CA ASP A 15 4.90 -12.95 18.45
C ASP A 15 5.51 -11.63 17.96
N VAL A 16 4.75 -10.54 17.90
CA VAL A 16 5.16 -9.29 17.22
C VAL A 16 5.43 -8.15 18.19
N LEU A 17 4.64 -8.00 19.25
CA LEU A 17 4.79 -6.92 20.23
C LEU A 17 6.00 -7.02 21.19
N PRO A 18 6.57 -8.19 21.54
CA PRO A 18 7.58 -8.24 22.61
C PRO A 18 8.97 -7.62 22.32
N SER A 19 9.18 -6.82 21.27
CA SER A 19 10.50 -6.22 20.99
C SER A 19 10.49 -4.70 20.75
N THR A 20 10.85 -3.96 21.83
CA THR A 20 11.56 -2.65 21.84
C THR A 20 10.73 -1.41 21.42
N PRO A 21 10.95 -0.21 22.01
CA PRO A 21 9.93 0.83 22.05
C PRO A 21 9.87 1.59 20.74
N VAL A 22 9.09 1.07 19.78
CA VAL A 22 8.67 1.76 18.56
C VAL A 22 8.20 3.19 18.87
N ALA A 23 7.58 3.38 20.03
CA ALA A 23 7.13 4.67 20.51
C ALA A 23 8.26 5.71 20.65
N THR A 24 9.47 5.35 21.12
CA THR A 24 10.51 6.37 21.36
C THR A 24 11.13 6.90 20.08
N HIS A 25 11.30 6.05 19.06
CA HIS A 25 11.86 6.50 17.78
C HIS A 25 10.84 7.30 16.96
N ALA A 26 9.59 6.81 16.88
CA ALA A 26 8.53 7.49 16.14
C ALA A 26 8.05 8.79 16.83
N TRP A 27 8.14 8.87 18.16
CA TRP A 27 7.66 10.00 18.95
C TRP A 27 8.77 10.82 19.63
N ASN A 28 10.00 10.75 19.12
CA ASN A 28 11.01 11.73 19.51
C ASN A 28 10.63 13.14 19.00
N ALA A 29 11.33 14.16 19.49
CA ALA A 29 11.04 15.56 19.17
C ALA A 29 11.12 15.89 17.67
N GLU A 30 11.92 15.14 16.90
CA GLU A 30 12.12 15.36 15.46
C GLU A 30 11.09 14.64 14.59
N ASN A 31 10.54 13.53 15.11
CA ASN A 31 9.73 12.58 14.35
C ASN A 31 8.24 12.66 14.64
N ALA A 32 7.84 13.12 15.82
CA ALA A 32 6.45 13.11 16.27
C ALA A 32 5.47 13.79 15.29
N SER A 33 5.88 14.91 14.69
CA SER A 33 5.06 15.68 13.74
C SER A 33 4.92 15.02 12.35
N ARG A 34 5.65 13.94 12.10
CA ARG A 34 5.68 13.23 10.81
C ARG A 34 4.73 12.04 10.77
N ASN A 35 4.04 11.77 11.87
CA ASN A 35 3.06 10.70 11.98
C ASN A 35 1.65 11.24 11.79
N ARG A 36 0.93 10.72 10.79
CA ARG A 36 -0.47 11.12 10.53
C ARG A 36 -1.40 10.66 11.64
N GLN A 37 -1.15 9.48 12.22
CA GLN A 37 -1.96 8.92 13.30
C GLN A 37 -1.11 8.57 14.51
N ILE A 38 -1.57 8.98 15.69
CA ILE A 38 -0.83 8.79 16.95
C ILE A 38 -0.62 7.32 17.33
N ASN A 39 -1.54 6.45 16.91
CA ASN A 39 -1.51 5.04 17.27
C ASN A 39 -0.90 4.15 16.17
N VAL A 40 -0.42 4.71 15.06
CA VAL A 40 0.15 3.92 13.96
C VAL A 40 1.58 4.35 13.71
N THR A 41 2.51 3.50 14.11
CA THR A 41 3.96 3.70 14.00
C THR A 41 4.62 2.58 13.20
N PRO A 42 5.79 2.84 12.58
CA PRO A 42 6.52 1.83 11.83
C PRO A 42 7.21 0.81 12.73
N SER A 43 7.31 -0.44 12.26
CA SER A 43 8.18 -1.45 12.88
C SER A 43 9.64 -1.00 12.78
N LEU A 44 10.39 -1.06 13.89
CA LEU A 44 11.82 -0.69 13.88
C LEU A 44 12.67 -1.61 13.00
N SER A 45 12.20 -2.84 12.76
CA SER A 45 12.98 -3.85 12.02
C SER A 45 13.26 -3.48 10.56
N THR A 46 12.39 -2.66 9.95
CA THR A 46 12.41 -2.35 8.52
C THR A 46 11.96 -0.91 8.24
N VAL A 47 11.98 -0.04 9.25
CA VAL A 47 11.59 1.37 9.10
C VAL A 47 12.44 2.06 8.03
N VAL A 48 11.81 2.94 7.26
CA VAL A 48 12.51 3.75 6.26
C VAL A 48 13.31 4.85 6.95
N GLU A 49 14.58 4.96 6.56
CA GLU A 49 15.50 6.02 7.02
C GLU A 49 15.98 6.91 5.83
N PRO A 50 16.18 8.23 6.04
CA PRO A 50 15.84 9.00 7.25
C PRO A 50 14.34 8.94 7.58
N TYR A 51 14.00 8.98 8.88
CA TYR A 51 12.67 8.64 9.39
C TYR A 51 11.51 9.12 8.50
N MET A 52 10.76 8.14 8.01
CA MET A 52 9.40 8.29 7.54
C MET A 52 8.54 7.22 8.20
N ASN A 53 7.26 7.51 8.41
CA ASN A 53 6.31 6.50 8.88
C ASN A 53 5.94 5.53 7.73
N ALA A 54 6.92 4.70 7.39
CA ALA A 54 6.90 3.73 6.33
C ALA A 54 7.86 2.58 6.65
N ASN A 55 7.63 1.42 6.04
CA ASN A 55 8.48 0.25 6.18
C ASN A 55 8.78 -0.36 4.82
N GLU A 56 10.02 -0.85 4.66
CA GLU A 56 10.37 -1.72 3.55
C GLU A 56 9.82 -3.13 3.82
N ILE A 57 9.07 -3.66 2.87
CA ILE A 57 8.38 -4.94 2.95
C ILE A 57 8.93 -5.88 1.88
N ARG A 58 9.30 -7.09 2.31
CA ARG A 58 9.75 -8.19 1.44
C ARG A 58 8.83 -9.38 1.65
N LEU A 59 7.75 -9.43 0.86
CA LEU A 59 6.77 -10.51 0.84
C LEU A 59 6.43 -10.87 -0.60
N GLY A 60 6.08 -12.14 -0.84
CA GLY A 60 5.77 -12.59 -2.20
C GLY A 60 6.98 -12.63 -3.13
N GLY A 61 8.22 -12.54 -2.62
CA GLY A 61 9.42 -12.40 -3.46
C GLY A 61 9.60 -11.01 -4.08
N THR A 62 8.82 -10.01 -3.65
CA THR A 62 8.84 -8.66 -4.21
C THR A 62 9.29 -7.62 -3.18
N PHE A 63 9.87 -6.53 -3.66
CA PHE A 63 10.14 -5.35 -2.85
C PHE A 63 8.97 -4.37 -2.94
N GLN A 64 8.55 -3.84 -1.80
CA GLN A 64 7.56 -2.77 -1.72
C GLN A 64 7.74 -1.94 -0.46
N ILE A 65 7.19 -0.74 -0.44
CA ILE A 65 7.15 0.12 0.73
C ILE A 65 5.69 0.29 1.16
N ALA A 66 5.40 0.02 2.42
CA ALA A 66 4.12 0.32 3.05
C ALA A 66 4.25 1.64 3.82
N SER A 67 3.49 2.66 3.45
CA SER A 67 3.57 4.00 4.06
C SER A 67 2.20 4.52 4.46
N GLN A 68 2.16 5.45 5.43
CA GLN A 68 1.03 6.37 5.56
C GLN A 68 0.90 7.28 4.33
N ALA A 69 -0.25 7.91 4.13
CA ALA A 69 -0.38 9.02 3.19
C ALA A 69 0.58 10.16 3.60
N PRO A 70 1.40 10.67 2.68
CA PRO A 70 2.40 11.68 3.01
C PRO A 70 1.73 12.94 3.55
N LEU A 71 2.32 13.52 4.59
CA LEU A 71 1.93 14.83 5.12
C LEU A 71 2.61 15.92 4.27
N PRO A 72 2.08 17.16 4.23
CA PRO A 72 2.70 18.24 3.46
C PRO A 72 4.19 18.47 3.76
N VAL A 73 4.58 18.35 5.03
CA VAL A 73 6.00 18.46 5.47
C VAL A 73 6.88 17.33 4.91
N GLU A 74 6.29 16.21 4.50
CA GLU A 74 6.98 15.01 4.03
C GLU A 74 6.98 14.87 2.51
N PHE A 75 6.38 15.77 1.73
CA PHE A 75 6.28 15.62 0.28
C PHE A 75 7.65 15.45 -0.39
N PHE A 76 8.64 16.27 0.00
CA PHE A 76 10.00 16.11 -0.50
C PHE A 76 10.55 14.71 -0.20
N ARG A 77 10.48 14.26 1.06
CA ARG A 77 11.01 12.95 1.48
C ARG A 77 10.28 11.80 0.79
N PHE A 78 8.97 11.91 0.59
CA PHE A 78 8.16 10.91 -0.08
C PHE A 78 8.65 10.68 -1.52
N PHE A 79 8.85 11.75 -2.30
CA PHE A 79 9.37 11.60 -3.66
C PHE A 79 10.86 11.30 -3.71
N ALA A 80 11.65 11.77 -2.75
CA ALA A 80 13.04 11.36 -2.60
C ALA A 80 13.14 9.85 -2.36
N LEU A 81 12.25 9.29 -1.53
CA LEU A 81 12.15 7.84 -1.29
C LEU A 81 11.76 7.08 -2.57
N VAL A 82 10.79 7.60 -3.34
CA VAL A 82 10.39 7.04 -4.64
C VAL A 82 11.59 6.95 -5.58
N ARG A 83 12.37 8.03 -5.72
CA ARG A 83 13.60 8.04 -6.52
C ARG A 83 14.66 7.09 -5.96
N ASP A 84 15.02 7.24 -4.69
CA ASP A 84 16.16 6.57 -4.06
C ASP A 84 15.94 5.04 -3.95
N ARG A 85 14.68 4.58 -3.97
CA ARG A 85 14.33 3.16 -3.97
C ARG A 85 13.87 2.65 -5.31
N GLU A 86 14.02 3.45 -6.38
CA GLU A 86 13.66 3.07 -7.75
C GLU A 86 12.23 2.53 -7.84
N ILE A 87 11.30 3.24 -7.19
CA ILE A 87 9.88 2.88 -7.19
C ILE A 87 9.31 3.16 -8.58
N ALA A 88 8.88 2.11 -9.27
CA ALA A 88 8.26 2.21 -10.58
C ALA A 88 6.78 2.63 -10.48
N SER A 89 6.10 2.24 -9.39
CA SER A 89 4.69 2.56 -9.19
C SER A 89 4.33 2.96 -7.77
N ILE A 90 3.49 3.99 -7.67
CA ILE A 90 2.85 4.42 -6.41
C ILE A 90 1.39 3.96 -6.45
N VAL A 91 0.94 3.28 -5.40
CA VAL A 91 -0.43 2.78 -5.25
C VAL A 91 -1.11 3.48 -4.09
N GLN A 92 -2.03 4.38 -4.39
CA GLN A 92 -2.88 5.11 -3.45
C GLN A 92 -4.24 4.43 -3.34
N LEU A 93 -4.55 3.92 -2.15
CA LEU A 93 -5.79 3.18 -1.86
C LEU A 93 -6.77 4.00 -1.01
N CYS A 94 -6.71 5.32 -1.10
CA CYS A 94 -7.65 6.20 -0.41
C CYS A 94 -7.92 7.46 -1.23
N GLU A 95 -9.06 8.08 -0.96
CA GLU A 95 -9.37 9.39 -1.50
C GLU A 95 -8.49 10.48 -0.88
N VAL A 96 -8.29 11.55 -1.65
CA VAL A 96 -7.69 12.79 -1.15
C VAL A 96 -8.75 13.52 -0.35
N GLU A 97 -8.63 13.46 0.97
CA GLU A 97 -9.60 13.98 1.92
C GLU A 97 -8.87 14.48 3.16
N ALA A 98 -9.30 15.63 3.68
CA ALA A 98 -8.70 16.24 4.87
C ALA A 98 -8.64 15.23 6.03
N GLY A 99 -7.46 15.13 6.66
CA GLY A 99 -7.21 14.17 7.74
C GLY A 99 -6.90 12.74 7.28
N LYS A 100 -7.18 12.35 6.02
CA LYS A 100 -6.83 11.03 5.47
C LYS A 100 -5.63 11.08 4.53
N CYS A 101 -5.68 11.94 3.52
CA CYS A 101 -4.62 12.08 2.54
C CYS A 101 -4.62 13.48 1.95
N ASP A 102 -3.48 14.15 2.02
CA ASP A 102 -3.27 15.47 1.42
C ASP A 102 -2.99 15.33 -0.09
N ALA A 103 -3.30 16.37 -0.86
CA ALA A 103 -3.00 16.41 -2.29
C ALA A 103 -1.49 16.60 -2.50
N TYR A 104 -0.76 15.50 -2.76
CA TYR A 104 0.70 15.52 -2.89
C TYR A 104 1.20 15.47 -4.34
N LEU A 105 0.34 15.14 -5.30
CA LEU A 105 0.70 15.20 -6.72
C LEU A 105 0.58 16.64 -7.23
N PRO A 106 1.59 17.17 -7.94
CA PRO A 106 1.48 18.47 -8.58
C PRO A 106 0.56 18.40 -9.81
N ALA A 107 -0.15 19.49 -10.10
CA ALA A 107 -0.99 19.59 -11.30
C ALA A 107 -0.17 19.64 -12.61
N ALA A 108 1.10 20.06 -12.53
CA ALA A 108 2.07 20.14 -13.61
C ALA A 108 3.47 19.81 -13.03
N ALA A 109 4.53 20.47 -13.50
CA ALA A 109 5.85 20.38 -12.88
C ALA A 109 5.94 21.20 -11.58
N ALA A 110 6.55 20.64 -10.54
CA ALA A 110 6.87 21.31 -9.29
C ALA A 110 8.28 20.93 -8.81
N VAL A 111 8.98 21.89 -8.20
CA VAL A 111 10.24 21.64 -7.49
C VAL A 111 9.95 21.58 -6.00
N LEU A 112 10.25 20.44 -5.39
CA LEU A 112 10.21 20.24 -3.95
C LEU A 112 11.61 20.47 -3.38
N SER A 113 11.70 21.17 -2.25
CA SER A 113 12.98 21.54 -1.65
C SER A 113 13.00 21.21 -0.16
N GLU A 114 14.12 20.66 0.30
CA GLU A 114 14.40 20.43 1.71
C GLU A 114 15.91 20.44 1.98
N ASN A 115 16.34 21.16 3.02
CA ASN A 115 17.74 21.20 3.46
C ASN A 115 18.73 21.50 2.31
N GLY A 116 18.36 22.41 1.41
CA GLY A 116 19.18 22.81 0.26
C GLY A 116 19.21 21.80 -0.90
N ARG A 117 18.47 20.69 -0.81
CA ARG A 117 18.27 19.73 -1.89
C ARG A 117 16.99 20.05 -2.63
N ASN A 118 16.99 19.85 -3.94
CA ASN A 118 15.82 19.99 -4.81
C ASN A 118 15.48 18.66 -5.47
N LEU A 119 14.20 18.45 -5.75
CA LEU A 119 13.68 17.33 -6.50
C LEU A 119 12.52 17.82 -7.37
N THR A 120 12.49 17.42 -8.64
CA THR A 120 11.40 17.78 -9.56
C THR A 120 10.37 16.65 -9.61
N VAL A 121 9.09 16.99 -9.53
CA VAL A 121 7.97 16.08 -9.80
C VAL A 121 7.11 16.70 -10.87
N GLU A 122 6.84 15.97 -11.94
CA GLU A 122 6.02 16.44 -13.05
C GLU A 122 4.92 15.43 -13.37
N THR A 123 3.69 15.92 -13.50
CA THR A 123 2.59 15.14 -14.05
C THR A 123 2.55 15.30 -15.57
N THR A 124 2.75 14.20 -16.30
CA THR A 124 2.80 14.20 -17.78
C THR A 124 1.49 13.74 -18.41
N GLU A 125 0.76 12.85 -17.74
CA GLU A 125 -0.50 12.31 -18.24
C GLU A 125 -1.40 11.93 -17.07
N LYS A 126 -2.70 12.14 -17.21
CA LYS A 126 -3.70 11.65 -16.26
C LYS A 126 -4.87 11.03 -17.02
N THR A 127 -5.17 9.78 -16.71
CA THR A 127 -6.31 9.05 -17.25
C THR A 127 -7.21 8.59 -16.11
N VAL A 128 -8.52 8.59 -16.35
CA VAL A 128 -9.52 8.12 -15.40
C VAL A 128 -10.41 7.13 -16.12
N LYS A 129 -10.50 5.92 -15.60
CA LYS A 129 -11.39 4.88 -16.10
C LYS A 129 -12.09 4.25 -14.90
N ASN A 130 -13.42 4.31 -14.89
CA ASN A 130 -14.24 3.89 -13.76
C ASN A 130 -13.80 4.61 -12.47
N ASP A 131 -13.37 3.85 -11.48
CA ASP A 131 -12.87 4.27 -10.16
C ASP A 131 -11.33 4.29 -10.05
N LEU A 132 -10.63 3.97 -11.14
CA LEU A 132 -9.18 3.97 -11.22
C LEU A 132 -8.69 5.23 -11.94
N THR A 133 -7.88 6.01 -11.25
CA THR A 133 -7.10 7.10 -11.83
C THR A 133 -5.66 6.64 -12.01
N VAL A 134 -5.13 6.73 -13.23
CA VAL A 134 -3.73 6.46 -13.55
C VAL A 134 -3.06 7.75 -13.96
N THR A 135 -2.03 8.16 -13.21
CA THR A 135 -1.25 9.36 -13.48
C THR A 135 0.19 8.98 -13.82
N LYS A 136 0.71 9.42 -14.97
CA LYS A 136 2.12 9.26 -15.33
C LYS A 136 2.90 10.45 -14.79
N LEU A 137 3.99 10.14 -14.10
CA LEU A 137 4.85 11.12 -13.44
C LEU A 137 6.28 11.00 -13.95
N LEU A 138 7.01 12.11 -13.90
CA LEU A 138 8.47 12.12 -13.89
C LEU A 138 8.94 12.59 -12.52
N VAL A 139 9.67 11.73 -11.80
CA VAL A 139 10.29 12.04 -10.51
C VAL A 139 11.79 12.16 -10.75
N ASP A 140 12.30 13.38 -10.76
CA ASP A 140 13.69 13.70 -11.11
C ASP A 140 14.09 13.16 -12.50
N GLY A 141 13.13 13.19 -13.44
CA GLY A 141 13.27 12.65 -14.79
C GLY A 141 13.01 11.14 -14.93
N ALA A 142 12.90 10.39 -13.83
CA ALA A 142 12.58 8.97 -13.87
C ALA A 142 11.06 8.73 -13.99
N PRO A 143 10.59 7.84 -14.89
CA PRO A 143 9.17 7.57 -15.07
C PRO A 143 8.60 6.78 -13.88
N VAL A 144 7.48 7.27 -13.33
CA VAL A 144 6.72 6.62 -12.26
C VAL A 144 5.24 6.59 -12.63
N THR A 145 4.57 5.46 -12.42
CA THR A 145 3.11 5.38 -12.60
C THR A 145 2.41 5.45 -11.24
N HIS A 146 1.50 6.40 -11.08
CA HIS A 146 0.66 6.52 -9.90
C HIS A 146 -0.73 5.96 -10.19
N TYR A 147 -1.17 5.04 -9.34
CA TYR A 147 -2.50 4.44 -9.36
C TYR A 147 -3.28 4.92 -8.14
N ALA A 148 -4.42 5.57 -8.35
CA ALA A 148 -5.36 5.94 -7.29
C ALA A 148 -6.67 5.17 -7.47
N LEU A 149 -7.01 4.35 -6.49
CA LEU A 149 -8.28 3.64 -6.43
C LEU A 149 -9.21 4.34 -5.42
N ALA A 150 -10.28 4.97 -5.92
CA ALA A 150 -11.24 5.70 -5.08
C ALA A 150 -12.22 4.76 -4.35
N SER A 151 -12.64 3.68 -5.01
CA SER A 151 -13.64 2.68 -4.55
C SER A 151 -13.10 1.66 -3.54
N PHE A 152 -12.21 2.09 -2.64
CA PHE A 152 -11.74 1.27 -1.53
C PHE A 152 -12.08 1.97 -0.21
N PRO A 153 -13.31 1.78 0.30
CA PRO A 153 -13.77 2.44 1.52
C PRO A 153 -12.92 2.04 2.72
N ASP A 154 -12.81 2.97 3.67
CA ASP A 154 -12.00 2.73 4.88
C ASP A 154 -12.60 1.62 5.74
N LEU A 155 -11.74 0.78 6.32
CA LEU A 155 -12.10 -0.38 7.15
C LEU A 155 -12.90 -1.50 6.43
N LYS A 156 -13.25 -1.31 5.16
CA LYS A 156 -13.94 -2.28 4.31
C LYS A 156 -12.97 -2.95 3.32
N THR A 157 -13.54 -3.56 2.30
CA THR A 157 -12.90 -4.26 1.18
C THR A 157 -13.08 -3.48 -0.14
N PRO A 158 -12.31 -3.75 -1.21
CA PRO A 158 -12.51 -3.09 -2.50
C PRO A 158 -13.95 -3.31 -2.98
N GLU A 159 -14.63 -2.26 -3.44
CA GLU A 159 -16.00 -2.39 -3.99
C GLU A 159 -15.97 -2.94 -5.41
N ASN A 160 -14.86 -2.74 -6.12
CA ASN A 160 -14.64 -3.16 -7.48
C ASN A 160 -13.36 -4.00 -7.59
N ASP A 161 -13.54 -5.31 -7.71
CA ASP A 161 -12.44 -6.25 -7.83
C ASP A 161 -11.67 -6.09 -9.16
N PHE A 162 -12.31 -5.60 -10.23
CA PHE A 162 -11.67 -5.44 -11.54
C PHE A 162 -10.51 -4.43 -11.49
N SER A 163 -10.77 -3.20 -11.02
CA SER A 163 -9.74 -2.16 -10.91
C SER A 163 -8.65 -2.54 -9.91
N PHE A 164 -9.02 -3.18 -8.80
CA PHE A 164 -8.07 -3.68 -7.81
C PHE A 164 -7.13 -4.76 -8.40
N LEU A 165 -7.69 -5.73 -9.12
CA LEU A 165 -6.92 -6.77 -9.81
C LEU A 165 -6.08 -6.21 -10.95
N GLN A 166 -6.57 -5.20 -11.67
CA GLN A 166 -5.80 -4.51 -12.70
C GLN A 166 -4.51 -3.94 -12.12
N ILE A 167 -4.58 -3.20 -11.00
CA ILE A 167 -3.39 -2.64 -10.35
C ILE A 167 -2.45 -3.77 -9.89
N LEU A 168 -2.99 -4.84 -9.28
CA LEU A 168 -2.17 -5.96 -8.81
C LEU A 168 -1.39 -6.63 -9.96
N ARG A 169 -2.03 -6.80 -11.13
CA ARG A 169 -1.40 -7.39 -12.32
C ARG A 169 -0.35 -6.47 -12.91
N GLU A 170 -0.66 -5.19 -13.10
CA GLU A 170 0.26 -4.20 -13.66
C GLU A 170 1.50 -3.99 -12.76
N THR A 171 1.33 -4.15 -11.45
CA THR A 171 2.40 -3.94 -10.45
C THR A 171 3.06 -5.23 -9.95
N ALA A 172 2.68 -6.40 -10.48
CA ALA A 172 3.09 -7.71 -9.95
C ALA A 172 4.60 -7.81 -9.72
N ASN A 173 5.40 -7.41 -10.72
CA ASN A 173 6.87 -7.53 -10.72
C ASN A 173 7.60 -6.20 -10.47
N GLN A 174 6.89 -5.16 -10.05
CA GLN A 174 7.46 -3.82 -9.89
C GLN A 174 7.91 -3.55 -8.44
N ARG A 175 8.88 -2.65 -8.27
CA ARG A 175 9.14 -2.03 -6.97
C ARG A 175 8.07 -0.97 -6.76
N ILE A 176 7.27 -1.12 -5.71
CA ILE A 176 6.12 -0.23 -5.47
C ILE A 176 6.17 0.45 -4.12
N LEU A 177 5.53 1.61 -4.03
CA LEU A 177 5.15 2.24 -2.77
C LEU A 177 3.62 2.21 -2.68
N VAL A 178 3.08 1.55 -1.67
CA VAL A 178 1.64 1.48 -1.44
C VAL A 178 1.27 2.22 -0.16
N HIS A 179 0.22 3.03 -0.23
CA HIS A 179 -0.31 3.76 0.91
C HIS A 179 -1.84 3.83 0.88
N CYS A 180 -2.42 4.06 2.06
CA CYS A 180 -3.80 4.52 2.22
C CYS A 180 -3.74 5.75 3.13
N SER A 181 -4.60 5.87 4.15
CA SER A 181 -4.47 6.91 5.17
C SER A 181 -3.31 6.60 6.15
N ALA A 182 -3.48 5.62 7.03
CA ALA A 182 -2.43 5.23 8.00
C ALA A 182 -1.40 4.23 7.44
N GLY A 183 -1.68 3.64 6.28
CA GLY A 183 -0.79 2.64 5.66
C GLY A 183 -0.85 1.25 6.29
N VAL A 184 -2.03 0.83 6.80
CA VAL A 184 -2.20 -0.46 7.49
C VAL A 184 -3.34 -1.35 6.99
N GLY A 185 -4.58 -0.86 6.95
CA GLY A 185 -5.75 -1.67 6.56
C GLY A 185 -5.75 -2.03 5.07
N ARG A 186 -6.15 -1.08 4.21
CA ARG A 186 -6.21 -1.24 2.74
C ARG A 186 -4.85 -1.59 2.13
N THR A 187 -3.79 -0.94 2.61
CA THR A 187 -2.39 -1.25 2.28
C THR A 187 -2.06 -2.71 2.59
N GLY A 188 -2.49 -3.22 3.75
CA GLY A 188 -2.28 -4.62 4.13
C GLY A 188 -3.00 -5.59 3.20
N VAL A 189 -4.27 -5.31 2.87
CA VAL A 189 -5.04 -6.13 1.91
C VAL A 189 -4.31 -6.21 0.57
N PHE A 190 -3.89 -5.06 0.02
CA PHE A 190 -3.17 -5.02 -1.26
C PHE A 190 -1.89 -5.85 -1.24
N ILE A 191 -1.06 -5.69 -0.20
CA ILE A 191 0.21 -6.43 -0.07
C ILE A 191 -0.04 -7.94 0.06
N VAL A 192 -1.04 -8.35 0.85
CA VAL A 192 -1.38 -9.77 1.01
C VAL A 192 -1.86 -10.37 -0.30
N CYS A 193 -2.77 -9.70 -1.01
CA CYS A 193 -3.26 -10.16 -2.31
C CYS A 193 -2.13 -10.25 -3.34
N ARG A 194 -1.24 -9.25 -3.39
CA ARG A 194 -0.05 -9.25 -4.26
C ARG A 194 0.89 -10.42 -3.95
N ALA A 195 1.13 -10.69 -2.67
CA ALA A 195 1.95 -11.82 -2.24
C ALA A 195 1.33 -13.16 -2.65
N LYS A 196 0.00 -13.32 -2.50
CA LYS A 196 -0.73 -14.53 -2.92
C LYS A 196 -0.69 -14.77 -4.43
N MET A 197 -0.70 -13.71 -5.25
CA MET A 197 -0.53 -13.84 -6.70
C MET A 197 0.88 -14.32 -7.07
N SER A 198 1.88 -13.89 -6.31
CA SER A 198 3.29 -14.23 -6.57
C SER A 198 3.68 -15.60 -6.01
N GLN A 199 3.06 -16.02 -4.90
CA GLN A 199 3.34 -17.27 -4.19
C GLN A 199 2.06 -18.12 -4.08
N LYS A 200 1.77 -18.89 -5.14
CA LYS A 200 0.60 -19.78 -5.16
C LYS A 200 0.68 -20.78 -4.00
N GLY A 201 -0.42 -20.92 -3.24
CA GLY A 201 -0.51 -21.83 -2.10
C GLY A 201 0.05 -21.29 -0.78
N ALA A 202 0.51 -20.05 -0.73
CA ALA A 202 0.93 -19.43 0.54
C ALA A 202 -0.27 -19.20 1.47
N GLU A 203 -0.11 -19.60 2.73
CA GLU A 203 -1.13 -19.44 3.76
C GLU A 203 -1.34 -17.98 4.13
N THR A 204 -2.58 -17.50 4.02
CA THR A 204 -2.96 -16.09 4.25
C THR A 204 -2.52 -15.60 5.63
N ASP A 205 -2.68 -16.42 6.68
CA ASP A 205 -2.36 -16.07 8.07
C ASP A 205 -0.86 -15.85 8.23
N GLN A 206 -0.03 -16.67 7.56
CA GLN A 206 1.41 -16.55 7.63
C GLN A 206 1.89 -15.28 6.94
N ILE A 207 1.33 -14.97 5.75
CA ILE A 207 1.62 -13.71 5.04
C ILE A 207 1.26 -12.51 5.93
N ILE A 208 0.10 -12.53 6.59
CA ILE A 208 -0.33 -11.41 7.44
C ILE A 208 0.58 -11.27 8.66
N LEU A 209 0.96 -12.37 9.32
CA LEU A 209 1.90 -12.31 10.45
C LEU A 209 3.26 -11.73 10.05
N ASP A 210 3.81 -12.17 8.93
CA ASP A 210 5.07 -11.64 8.42
C ASP A 210 4.96 -10.18 8.01
N LEU A 211 3.82 -9.76 7.49
CA LEU A 211 3.53 -8.36 7.20
C LEU A 211 3.40 -7.52 8.48
N ARG A 212 2.76 -8.04 9.52
CA ARG A 212 2.61 -7.38 10.81
C ARG A 212 3.96 -7.19 11.52
N ARG A 213 4.87 -8.16 11.39
CA ARG A 213 6.28 -8.05 11.85
C ARG A 213 7.03 -6.93 11.13
N GLN A 214 6.85 -6.82 9.81
CA GLN A 214 7.57 -5.86 8.99
C GLN A 214 6.95 -4.45 8.98
N ARG A 215 5.67 -4.24 9.33
CA ARG A 215 5.06 -2.89 9.29
C ARG A 215 4.45 -2.48 10.61
N SER A 216 3.34 -3.09 10.98
CA SER A 216 2.56 -2.73 12.17
C SER A 216 1.64 -3.89 12.51
N VAL A 217 1.33 -4.07 13.79
CA VAL A 217 0.34 -5.07 14.22
C VAL A 217 -1.05 -4.83 13.63
N PHE A 218 -1.34 -3.61 13.14
CA PHE A 218 -2.61 -3.23 12.54
C PHE A 218 -2.73 -3.55 11.03
N MET A 219 -1.74 -4.21 10.43
CA MET A 219 -1.83 -4.62 9.02
C MET A 219 -2.98 -5.60 8.81
N VAL A 220 -3.87 -5.32 7.85
CA VAL A 220 -5.19 -5.97 7.73
C VAL A 220 -5.98 -5.77 9.02
N GLN A 221 -6.74 -4.68 9.07
CA GLN A 221 -7.20 -4.08 10.33
C GLN A 221 -8.55 -4.62 10.81
N THR A 222 -9.34 -5.21 9.91
CA THR A 222 -10.70 -5.68 10.22
C THR A 222 -10.90 -7.13 9.81
N LEU A 223 -11.87 -7.79 10.46
CA LEU A 223 -12.32 -9.13 10.09
C LEU A 223 -12.78 -9.20 8.63
N GLU A 224 -13.41 -8.14 8.13
CA GLU A 224 -13.89 -8.07 6.75
C GLU A 224 -12.71 -8.11 5.76
N GLN A 225 -11.68 -7.30 5.99
CA GLN A 225 -10.44 -7.28 5.21
C GLN A 225 -9.71 -8.61 5.25
N TYR A 226 -9.63 -9.23 6.44
CA TYR A 226 -9.07 -10.56 6.59
C TYR A 226 -9.86 -11.61 5.80
N GLY A 227 -11.19 -11.55 5.85
CA GLY A 227 -12.06 -12.44 5.10
C GLY A 227 -11.89 -12.31 3.60
N TYR A 228 -11.73 -11.09 3.10
CA TYR A 228 -11.39 -10.83 1.70
C TYR A 228 -10.05 -11.46 1.32
N CYS A 229 -8.99 -11.23 2.11
CA CYS A 229 -7.67 -11.83 1.87
C CYS A 229 -7.74 -13.36 1.79
N CYS A 230 -8.53 -14.00 2.65
CA CYS A 230 -8.71 -15.45 2.66
C CYS A 230 -9.38 -15.97 1.39
N ARG A 231 -10.43 -15.27 0.91
CA ARG A 231 -11.20 -15.66 -0.28
C ARG A 231 -10.52 -15.30 -1.60
N PHE A 232 -9.61 -14.33 -1.59
CA PHE A 232 -8.95 -13.82 -2.79
C PHE A 232 -8.25 -14.94 -3.59
N ARG A 233 -8.60 -15.02 -4.90
CA ARG A 233 -8.07 -16.01 -5.86
C ARG A 233 -7.24 -15.40 -7.00
N GLY A 234 -7.22 -14.08 -7.17
CA GLY A 234 -6.51 -13.42 -8.28
C GLY A 234 -7.29 -13.36 -9.60
N GLU A 235 -8.58 -13.64 -9.55
CA GLU A 235 -9.53 -13.70 -10.67
C GLU A 235 -10.79 -12.90 -10.28
N CYS A 236 -11.45 -12.27 -11.25
CA CYS A 236 -12.74 -11.57 -11.06
C CYS A 236 -13.87 -12.38 -11.70
N GLU A 237 -15.09 -12.33 -11.15
CA GLU A 237 -16.25 -13.06 -11.66
C GLU A 237 -16.56 -12.72 -13.14
N GLU A 238 -16.37 -11.46 -13.56
CA GLU A 238 -16.55 -11.02 -14.94
C GLU A 238 -15.62 -11.76 -15.95
N GLU A 239 -14.47 -12.29 -15.50
CA GLU A 239 -13.56 -13.07 -16.34
C GLU A 239 -13.96 -14.54 -16.44
N VAL A 240 -14.68 -15.07 -15.45
CA VAL A 240 -15.14 -16.46 -15.41
C VAL A 240 -16.33 -16.63 -16.35
N GLU A 241 -17.27 -15.68 -16.36
CA GLU A 241 -18.43 -15.71 -17.27
C GLU A 241 -18.03 -15.56 -18.75
N GLY A 242 -16.96 -14.81 -19.05
CA GLY A 242 -16.43 -14.68 -20.41
C GLY A 242 -15.78 -15.95 -20.98
N LEU A 243 -15.34 -16.87 -20.11
CA LEU A 243 -14.77 -18.17 -20.50
C LEU A 243 -15.87 -19.22 -20.73
N ASP A 244 -16.96 -19.17 -19.96
CA ASP A 244 -18.11 -20.08 -20.12
C ASP A 244 -18.98 -19.72 -21.33
N ALA A 245 -18.96 -18.47 -21.80
CA ALA A 245 -19.68 -18.04 -23.01
C ALA A 245 -19.00 -18.44 -24.34
N GLY A 246 -17.77 -18.98 -24.31
CA GLY A 246 -17.00 -19.35 -25.51
C GLY A 246 -17.17 -20.80 -25.98
N GLY A 247 -18.03 -21.59 -25.31
CA GLY A 247 -18.09 -23.03 -25.48
C GLY A 247 -19.48 -23.58 -25.75
N ILE A 248 -20.13 -23.21 -26.86
CA ILE A 248 -21.02 -24.09 -27.65
C ILE A 248 -21.52 -23.35 -28.90
N ASP A 249 -20.92 -23.70 -30.04
CA ASP A 249 -21.52 -23.78 -31.38
C ASP A 249 -20.45 -24.53 -32.20
N GLY A 250 -20.56 -25.79 -32.59
CA GLY A 250 -21.72 -26.60 -32.92
C GLY A 250 -21.49 -27.15 -34.34
N ILE A 251 -21.08 -28.42 -34.43
CA ILE A 251 -21.21 -29.38 -35.56
C ILE A 251 -20.48 -29.05 -36.87
#